data_AF-A0A286SCY7-F1
#
_entry.id   AF-A0A286SCY7-F1
#
_cell.length_a   1.000
_cell.length_b   1.000
_cell.length_c   1.000
_cell.angle_alpha   90.00
_cell.angle_beta   90.00
_cell.angle_gamma   90.00
#
_symmetry.space_group_name_H-M   'P 1'
#
loop_
_entity.id
_entity.type
_entity.pdbx_description
1 polymer ?
#
loop_
_entity_poly.entity_id
_entity_poly.type
_entity_poly.pdbx_seq_one_letter_code
_entity_poly.pdbx_strand_id
1 'polypeptide(L)'
;DLRGDRQPEFTQIDTEMSFAEPEEIQAMAEGLIKRVMKEAVGVDVPTPFPRMEWQEAMDKYGSDKPDTRFDMLIQDVSDLVKDSSFKVFSATVADGNFVRAIVVPGGADKYSRKDITKKEDYIKRYGAKGLAWVKVTEEGYNGPVAKFLNDDANALNERLSAKVGDLVLFVAGSFHVVCDSLGYLRESIAKELDLIDENKFNYLW
;
A
#
# COMPACT_ATOMS: atom_id res chain seq x y z
N ASP A 1 14.28 -7.71 -19.44
CA ASP A 1 13.84 -6.89 -18.29
C ASP A 1 14.58 -7.39 -17.06
N LEU A 2 15.82 -6.91 -16.85
CA LEU A 2 16.62 -7.23 -15.67
C LEU A 2 16.14 -6.32 -14.54
N ARG A 3 15.09 -6.75 -13.85
CA ARG A 3 14.75 -6.20 -12.54
C ARG A 3 15.90 -6.60 -11.59
N GLY A 4 16.23 -5.74 -10.62
CA GLY A 4 17.40 -5.93 -9.76
C GLY A 4 17.40 -7.24 -8.94
N ASP A 5 16.26 -7.90 -8.84
CA ASP A 5 16.01 -9.16 -8.14
C ASP A 5 16.05 -10.40 -9.06
N ARG A 6 16.39 -10.25 -10.36
CA ARG A 6 16.36 -11.34 -11.34
C ARG A 6 17.71 -11.59 -11.98
N GLN A 7 18.16 -12.84 -11.91
CA GLN A 7 19.33 -13.35 -12.62
C GLN A 7 18.91 -14.42 -13.64
N PRO A 8 19.61 -14.56 -14.79
CA PRO A 8 19.33 -15.64 -15.74
C PRO A 8 19.46 -17.04 -15.12
N GLU A 9 20.32 -17.18 -14.12
CA GLU A 9 20.56 -18.41 -13.36
C GLU A 9 20.35 -18.13 -11.87
N PHE A 10 19.65 -19.02 -11.17
CA PHE A 10 19.39 -18.93 -9.73
C PHE A 10 19.22 -20.33 -9.13
N THR A 11 19.34 -20.44 -7.80
CA THR A 11 19.21 -21.70 -7.06
C THR A 11 17.86 -21.78 -6.37
N GLN A 12 17.23 -22.96 -6.40
CA GLN A 12 15.99 -23.25 -5.68
C GLN A 12 16.23 -24.36 -4.67
N ILE A 13 15.54 -24.27 -3.52
CA ILE A 13 15.34 -25.41 -2.63
C ILE A 13 14.03 -26.05 -3.06
N ASP A 14 14.13 -27.03 -3.95
CA ASP A 14 12.97 -27.75 -4.48
C ASP A 14 12.51 -28.81 -3.47
N THR A 15 11.20 -28.93 -3.25
CA THR A 15 10.65 -29.86 -2.26
C THR A 15 9.27 -30.33 -2.69
N GLU A 16 9.04 -31.64 -2.62
CA GLU A 16 7.78 -32.27 -2.98
C GLU A 16 7.36 -33.25 -1.86
N MET A 17 6.06 -33.34 -1.58
CA MET A 17 5.50 -34.25 -0.58
C MET A 17 4.35 -35.05 -1.17
N SER A 18 4.30 -36.36 -0.92
CA SER A 18 3.18 -37.21 -1.35
C SER A 18 2.10 -37.26 -0.27
N PHE A 19 0.83 -37.21 -0.69
CA PHE A 19 -0.34 -37.32 0.20
C PHE A 19 -0.41 -36.23 1.28
N ALA A 20 0.13 -35.04 1.00
CA ALA A 20 0.14 -33.91 1.93
C ALA A 20 -0.94 -32.88 1.56
N GLU A 21 -1.55 -32.28 2.58
CA GLU A 21 -2.41 -31.12 2.44
C GLU A 21 -1.58 -29.82 2.39
N PRO A 22 -2.11 -28.70 1.85
CA PRO A 22 -1.40 -27.42 1.76
C PRO A 22 -0.82 -26.94 3.09
N GLU A 23 -1.56 -27.13 4.19
CA GLU A 23 -1.14 -26.74 5.54
C GLU A 23 0.10 -27.51 6.01
N GLU A 24 0.26 -28.78 5.61
CA GLU A 24 1.41 -29.60 5.99
C GLU A 24 2.68 -29.13 5.27
N ILE A 25 2.53 -28.74 3.99
CA ILE A 25 3.62 -28.16 3.20
C ILE A 25 4.03 -26.80 3.78
N GLN A 26 3.06 -25.96 4.14
CA GLN A 26 3.33 -24.65 4.76
C GLN A 26 4.04 -24.81 6.11
N ALA A 27 3.59 -25.72 6.97
CA ALA A 27 4.22 -25.97 8.27
C ALA A 27 5.66 -26.49 8.11
N MET A 28 5.92 -27.33 7.11
CA MET A 28 7.28 -27.78 6.78
C MET A 28 8.16 -26.60 6.34
N ALA A 29 7.67 -25.76 5.43
CA ALA A 29 8.39 -24.58 4.95
C ALA A 29 8.66 -23.56 6.07
N GLU A 30 7.69 -23.30 6.93
CA GLU A 30 7.83 -22.47 8.13
C GLU A 30 8.92 -23.01 9.07
N GLY A 31 8.94 -24.32 9.30
CA GLY A 31 9.97 -24.99 10.10
C GLY A 31 11.37 -24.83 9.50
N LEU A 32 11.50 -24.96 8.18
CA LEU A 32 12.74 -24.72 7.46
C LEU A 32 13.21 -23.27 7.63
N ILE A 33 12.34 -22.30 7.36
CA ILE A 33 12.67 -20.86 7.47
C ILE A 33 13.07 -20.53 8.90
N LYS A 34 12.29 -20.97 9.89
CA LYS A 34 12.58 -20.75 11.32
C LYS A 34 13.95 -21.29 11.70
N ARG A 35 14.29 -22.51 11.27
CA ARG A 35 15.58 -23.15 11.56
C ARG A 35 16.74 -22.39 10.91
N VAL A 36 16.62 -22.05 9.63
CA VAL A 36 17.65 -21.31 8.89
C VAL A 36 17.88 -19.94 9.52
N MET A 37 16.82 -19.20 9.83
CA MET A 37 16.91 -17.88 10.47
C MET A 37 17.56 -17.97 11.86
N LYS A 38 17.26 -19.02 12.64
CA LYS A 38 17.88 -19.22 13.94
C LYS A 38 19.36 -19.57 13.84
N GLU A 39 19.72 -20.54 12.99
CA GLU A 39 21.08 -21.07 12.89
C GLU A 39 22.03 -20.12 12.14
N ALA A 40 21.56 -19.45 11.08
CA ALA A 40 22.39 -18.59 10.24
C ALA A 40 22.35 -17.11 10.63
N VAL A 41 21.21 -16.61 11.13
CA VAL A 41 20.99 -15.18 11.42
C VAL A 41 20.86 -14.91 12.93
N GLY A 42 20.55 -15.92 13.73
CA GLY A 42 20.33 -15.76 15.18
C GLY A 42 18.94 -15.25 15.54
N VAL A 43 18.00 -15.20 14.60
CA VAL A 43 16.64 -14.68 14.80
C VAL A 43 15.66 -15.81 15.09
N ASP A 44 14.93 -15.71 16.19
CA ASP A 44 13.80 -16.60 16.49
C ASP A 44 12.54 -16.13 15.75
N VAL A 45 12.21 -16.81 14.65
CA VAL A 45 11.02 -16.50 13.86
C VAL A 45 9.77 -17.14 14.50
N PRO A 46 8.70 -16.37 14.76
CA PRO A 46 7.44 -16.90 15.26
C PRO A 46 6.73 -17.73 14.18
N THR A 47 6.09 -18.80 14.62
CA THR A 47 5.32 -19.74 13.77
C THR A 47 4.04 -20.11 14.54
N PRO A 48 2.90 -20.34 13.86
CA PRO A 48 2.72 -20.31 12.41
C PRO A 48 2.79 -18.89 11.82
N PHE A 49 3.07 -18.76 10.53
CA PHE A 49 3.03 -17.44 9.89
C PHE A 49 1.58 -16.97 9.77
N PRO A 50 1.32 -15.65 9.90
CA PRO A 50 0.02 -15.10 9.57
C PRO A 50 -0.35 -15.45 8.11
N ARG A 51 -1.64 -15.54 7.84
CA ARG A 51 -2.18 -15.80 6.50
C ARG A 51 -3.04 -14.63 6.07
N MET A 52 -2.95 -14.25 4.81
CA MET A 52 -3.70 -13.16 4.22
C MET A 52 -4.26 -13.60 2.87
N GLU A 53 -5.57 -13.46 2.71
CA GLU A 53 -6.19 -13.73 1.42
C GLU A 53 -5.67 -12.75 0.37
N TRP A 54 -5.55 -13.21 -0.88
CA TRP A 54 -5.06 -12.39 -1.99
C TRP A 54 -5.82 -11.07 -2.10
N GLN A 55 -7.16 -11.12 -1.96
CA GLN A 55 -7.99 -9.93 -2.05
C GLN A 55 -7.68 -8.95 -0.93
N GLU A 56 -7.43 -9.44 0.30
CA GLU A 56 -7.03 -8.59 1.42
C GLU A 56 -5.67 -7.93 1.20
N ALA A 57 -4.69 -8.70 0.69
CA ALA A 57 -3.36 -8.18 0.36
C ALA A 57 -3.45 -7.07 -0.70
N MET A 58 -4.22 -7.29 -1.76
CA MET A 58 -4.43 -6.30 -2.80
C MET A 58 -5.21 -5.08 -2.31
N ASP A 59 -6.26 -5.28 -1.52
CA ASP A 59 -7.10 -4.18 -1.03
C ASP A 59 -6.37 -3.28 -0.04
N LYS A 60 -5.57 -3.86 0.87
CA LYS A 60 -4.88 -3.11 1.93
C LYS A 60 -3.49 -2.63 1.54
N TYR A 61 -2.79 -3.36 0.68
CA TYR A 61 -1.38 -3.08 0.38
C TYR A 61 -1.12 -2.84 -1.10
N GLY A 62 -2.02 -3.24 -1.99
CA GLY A 62 -1.84 -3.09 -3.43
C GLY A 62 -0.75 -4.00 -3.99
N SER A 63 -0.49 -5.12 -3.32
CA SER A 63 0.54 -6.10 -3.68
C SER A 63 0.17 -7.47 -3.12
N ASP A 64 0.39 -8.52 -3.91
CA ASP A 64 0.31 -9.92 -3.50
C ASP A 64 1.55 -10.38 -2.70
N LYS A 65 2.54 -9.49 -2.56
CA LYS A 65 3.73 -9.63 -1.72
C LYS A 65 3.90 -8.40 -0.83
N PRO A 66 2.99 -8.17 0.12
CA PRO A 66 2.96 -6.92 0.88
C PRO A 66 4.10 -6.86 1.90
N ASP A 67 4.80 -5.72 1.95
CA ASP A 67 5.59 -5.38 3.14
C ASP A 67 4.65 -4.94 4.28
N THR A 68 4.54 -5.79 5.31
CA THR A 68 3.67 -5.59 6.48
C THR A 68 4.43 -4.99 7.68
N ARG A 69 5.68 -4.55 7.49
CA ARG A 69 6.50 -3.98 8.58
C ARG A 69 6.07 -2.57 8.98
N PHE A 70 5.31 -1.90 8.12
CA PHE A 70 4.76 -0.55 8.33
C PHE A 70 3.28 -0.49 7.92
N ASP A 71 2.56 0.51 8.43
CA ASP A 71 1.15 0.75 8.10
C ASP A 71 1.00 1.50 6.75
N MET A 72 0.24 2.60 6.71
CA MET A 72 -0.10 3.33 5.47
C MET A 72 -0.89 2.44 4.49
N LEU A 73 -1.90 1.74 5.03
CA LEU A 73 -2.80 0.90 4.25
C LEU A 73 -3.59 1.72 3.22
N ILE A 74 -3.87 1.07 2.10
CA ILE A 74 -4.81 1.55 1.08
C ILE A 74 -6.22 1.44 1.65
N GLN A 75 -7.00 2.51 1.45
CA GLN A 75 -8.35 2.62 1.97
C GLN A 75 -9.29 3.06 0.85
N ASP A 76 -10.43 2.39 0.73
CA ASP A 76 -11.45 2.72 -0.26
C ASP A 76 -12.35 3.85 0.24
N VAL A 77 -12.52 4.88 -0.59
CA VAL A 77 -13.37 6.05 -0.32
C VAL A 77 -14.38 6.28 -1.44
N SER A 78 -14.55 5.32 -2.35
CA SER A 78 -15.40 5.43 -3.54
C SER A 78 -16.84 5.78 -3.16
N ASP A 79 -17.36 5.21 -2.07
CA ASP A 79 -18.69 5.45 -1.53
C ASP A 79 -18.89 6.91 -1.06
N LEU A 80 -17.85 7.52 -0.50
CA LEU A 80 -17.86 8.89 0.01
C LEU A 80 -17.75 9.93 -1.11
N VAL A 81 -17.08 9.60 -2.22
CA VAL A 81 -16.81 10.56 -3.29
C VAL A 81 -17.63 10.34 -4.56
N LYS A 82 -18.55 9.37 -4.57
CA LYS A 82 -19.40 9.06 -5.73
C LYS A 82 -20.22 10.25 -6.22
N ASP A 83 -20.66 11.12 -5.30
CA ASP A 83 -21.46 12.32 -5.58
C ASP A 83 -20.60 13.60 -5.49
N SER A 84 -19.27 13.47 -5.39
CA SER A 84 -18.37 14.61 -5.24
C SER A 84 -18.45 15.55 -6.46
N SER A 85 -18.38 16.85 -6.17
CA SER A 85 -18.27 17.91 -7.18
C SER A 85 -16.97 17.80 -8.01
N PHE A 86 -15.97 17.04 -7.54
CA PHE A 86 -14.79 16.72 -8.33
C PHE A 86 -15.09 15.63 -9.35
N LYS A 87 -15.36 16.05 -10.60
CA LYS A 87 -15.79 15.15 -11.69
C LYS A 87 -14.90 13.95 -11.95
N VAL A 88 -13.59 14.04 -11.69
CA VAL A 88 -12.69 12.89 -11.85
C VAL A 88 -13.08 11.75 -10.91
N PHE A 89 -13.45 12.04 -9.67
CA PHE A 89 -13.86 11.01 -8.71
C PHE A 89 -15.26 10.48 -9.01
N SER A 90 -16.24 11.37 -9.13
CA SER A 90 -17.63 10.95 -9.36
C SER A 90 -17.82 10.20 -10.68
N ALA A 91 -17.13 10.61 -11.76
CA ALA A 91 -17.17 9.87 -13.03
C ALA A 91 -16.48 8.50 -12.92
N THR A 92 -15.33 8.41 -12.23
CA THR A 92 -14.63 7.12 -12.03
C THR A 92 -15.52 6.12 -11.30
N VAL A 93 -16.19 6.56 -10.22
CA VAL A 93 -17.10 5.68 -9.46
C VAL A 93 -18.33 5.30 -10.29
N ALA A 94 -18.90 6.24 -11.06
CA ALA A 94 -20.02 5.97 -11.96
C ALA A 94 -19.68 4.92 -13.04
N ASP A 95 -18.43 4.88 -13.49
CA ASP A 95 -17.91 3.87 -14.43
C ASP A 95 -17.61 2.51 -13.77
N GLY A 96 -17.96 2.31 -12.49
CA GLY A 96 -17.73 1.07 -11.74
C GLY A 96 -16.28 0.88 -11.31
N ASN A 97 -15.48 1.94 -11.29
CA ASN A 97 -14.09 1.95 -10.86
C ASN A 97 -13.94 2.51 -9.44
N PHE A 98 -12.70 2.57 -8.95
CA PHE A 98 -12.41 2.86 -7.55
C PHE A 98 -11.72 4.22 -7.38
N VAL A 99 -12.00 4.87 -6.25
CA VAL A 99 -11.19 5.95 -5.70
C VAL A 99 -10.66 5.48 -4.35
N ARG A 100 -9.35 5.29 -4.28
CA ARG A 100 -8.66 4.81 -3.07
C ARG A 100 -7.60 5.80 -2.63
N ALA A 101 -7.26 5.76 -1.36
CA ALA A 101 -6.31 6.68 -0.75
C ALA A 101 -5.32 5.99 0.18
N ILE A 102 -4.19 6.65 0.39
CA ILE A 102 -3.26 6.38 1.50
C ILE A 102 -3.07 7.67 2.30
N VAL A 103 -2.80 7.52 3.60
CA VAL A 103 -2.46 8.63 4.50
C VAL A 103 -0.98 8.56 4.82
N VAL A 104 -0.25 9.64 4.56
CA VAL A 104 1.16 9.80 4.88
C VAL A 104 1.28 10.55 6.21
N PRO A 105 1.64 9.87 7.32
CA PRO A 105 1.67 10.48 8.64
C PRO A 105 2.68 11.62 8.72
N GLY A 106 2.24 12.80 9.18
CA GLY A 106 3.09 14.00 9.23
C GLY A 106 3.59 14.47 7.85
N GLY A 107 2.94 14.04 6.78
CA GLY A 107 3.36 14.33 5.41
C GLY A 107 3.05 15.76 4.95
N ALA A 108 2.19 16.50 5.65
CA ALA A 108 1.77 17.83 5.23
C ALA A 108 2.94 18.81 5.14
N ASP A 109 3.83 18.84 6.12
CA ASP A 109 4.96 19.77 6.11
C ASP A 109 6.20 19.21 5.40
N LYS A 110 6.31 17.88 5.33
CA LYS A 110 7.45 17.19 4.71
C LYS A 110 7.44 17.26 3.19
N TYR A 111 6.27 17.22 2.55
CA TYR A 111 6.16 17.17 1.10
C TYR A 111 5.71 18.51 0.51
N SER A 112 6.57 19.10 -0.32
CA SER A 112 6.20 20.26 -1.14
C SER A 112 5.30 19.84 -2.31
N ARG A 113 4.60 20.79 -2.93
CA ARG A 113 3.85 20.53 -4.18
C ARG A 113 4.74 19.91 -5.26
N LYS A 114 6.00 20.34 -5.36
CA LYS A 114 6.97 19.81 -6.31
C LYS A 114 7.30 18.34 -6.03
N ASP A 115 7.42 17.96 -4.75
CA ASP A 115 7.70 16.57 -4.39
C ASP A 115 6.49 15.68 -4.66
N ILE A 116 5.28 16.16 -4.38
CA ILE A 116 4.06 15.43 -4.73
C ILE A 116 3.90 15.28 -6.25
N THR A 117 4.26 16.29 -7.05
CA THR A 117 4.30 16.14 -8.52
C THR A 117 5.29 15.05 -8.97
N LYS A 118 6.46 14.92 -8.33
CA LYS A 118 7.36 13.80 -8.62
C LYS A 118 6.73 12.45 -8.27
N LYS A 119 5.94 12.37 -7.19
CA LYS A 119 5.18 11.16 -6.82
C LYS A 119 4.11 10.83 -7.85
N GLU A 120 3.41 11.84 -8.36
CA GLU A 120 2.46 11.67 -9.46
C GLU A 120 3.16 11.10 -10.70
N ASP A 121 4.29 11.68 -11.10
CA ASP A 121 5.05 11.19 -12.25
C ASP A 121 5.61 9.78 -12.02
N TYR A 122 5.98 9.46 -10.78
CA TYR A 122 6.38 8.12 -10.39
C TYR A 122 5.28 7.09 -10.63
N ILE A 123 4.03 7.36 -10.24
CA ILE A 123 2.93 6.38 -10.34
C ILE A 123 2.31 6.27 -11.74
N LYS A 124 2.55 7.23 -12.64
CA LYS A 124 2.06 7.15 -14.04
C LYS A 124 2.51 5.89 -14.75
N ARG A 125 3.67 5.33 -14.39
CA ARG A 125 4.18 4.06 -14.94
C ARG A 125 3.29 2.85 -14.61
N TYR A 126 2.44 2.96 -13.58
CA TYR A 126 1.47 1.96 -13.14
C TYR A 126 0.05 2.25 -13.67
N GLY A 127 -0.08 3.12 -14.66
CA GLY A 127 -1.35 3.44 -15.31
C GLY A 127 -2.19 4.53 -14.63
N ALA A 128 -1.70 5.12 -13.53
CA ALA A 128 -2.37 6.25 -12.89
C ALA A 128 -2.46 7.44 -13.86
N LYS A 129 -3.64 8.07 -13.95
CA LYS A 129 -3.84 9.28 -14.77
C LYS A 129 -3.48 10.57 -14.02
N GLY A 130 -3.33 10.49 -12.71
CA GLY A 130 -2.98 11.61 -11.84
C GLY A 130 -2.96 11.20 -10.37
N LEU A 131 -2.54 12.13 -9.52
CA LEU A 131 -2.46 11.98 -8.07
C LEU A 131 -3.17 13.17 -7.44
N ALA A 132 -4.40 12.95 -6.97
CA ALA A 132 -5.11 13.96 -6.21
C ALA A 132 -4.59 13.95 -4.77
N TRP A 133 -4.54 15.10 -4.11
CA TRP A 133 -4.02 15.19 -2.74
C TRP A 133 -4.57 16.37 -1.96
N VAL A 134 -4.61 16.18 -0.64
CA VAL A 134 -4.87 17.23 0.34
C VAL A 134 -3.92 17.09 1.52
N LYS A 135 -3.54 18.22 2.10
CA LYS A 135 -2.93 18.32 3.43
C LYS A 135 -4.03 18.60 4.43
N VAL A 136 -4.02 17.88 5.53
CA VAL A 136 -4.99 18.07 6.62
C VAL A 136 -4.47 19.17 7.53
N THR A 137 -5.20 20.27 7.65
CA THR A 137 -4.88 21.40 8.54
C THR A 137 -5.98 21.58 9.59
N GLU A 138 -5.75 22.44 10.58
CA GLU A 138 -6.78 22.79 11.57
C GLU A 138 -8.00 23.49 10.94
N GLU A 139 -7.81 24.15 9.79
CA GLU A 139 -8.85 24.88 9.06
C GLU A 139 -9.54 24.00 7.99
N GLY A 140 -9.20 22.71 7.92
CA GLY A 140 -9.73 21.75 6.93
C GLY A 140 -8.66 21.29 5.93
N TYR A 141 -9.09 20.90 4.74
CA TYR A 141 -8.15 20.47 3.70
C TYR A 141 -7.52 21.65 2.96
N ASN A 142 -6.22 21.53 2.69
CA ASN A 142 -5.48 22.40 1.79
C ASN A 142 -4.89 21.58 0.63
N GLY A 143 -5.03 22.05 -0.61
CA GLY A 143 -4.46 21.36 -1.78
C GLY A 143 -5.32 21.51 -3.03
N PRO A 144 -4.89 20.91 -4.16
CA PRO A 144 -5.53 21.08 -5.46
C PRO A 144 -6.99 20.64 -5.51
N VAL A 145 -7.34 19.62 -4.72
CA VAL A 145 -8.71 19.08 -4.68
C VAL A 145 -9.50 19.48 -3.42
N ALA A 146 -8.89 20.24 -2.50
CA ALA A 146 -9.48 20.56 -1.21
C ALA A 146 -10.85 21.23 -1.31
N LYS A 147 -11.02 22.19 -2.22
CA LYS A 147 -12.31 22.90 -2.43
C LYS A 147 -13.47 21.98 -2.81
N PHE A 148 -13.19 20.78 -3.32
CA PHE A 148 -14.21 19.82 -3.72
C PHE A 148 -14.48 18.74 -2.66
N LEU A 149 -13.60 18.62 -1.66
CA LEU A 149 -13.64 17.57 -0.64
C LEU A 149 -13.85 18.13 0.78
N ASN A 150 -13.76 19.45 0.98
CA ASN A 150 -13.90 20.07 2.30
C ASN A 150 -15.27 19.82 2.93
N ASP A 151 -16.33 19.75 2.14
CA ASP A 151 -17.68 19.44 2.62
C ASP A 151 -17.76 17.99 3.18
N ASP A 152 -16.93 17.09 2.66
CA ASP A 152 -16.86 15.67 3.05
C ASP A 152 -15.66 15.36 3.98
N ALA A 153 -14.87 16.37 4.36
CA ALA A 153 -13.58 16.19 5.01
C ALA A 153 -13.66 15.43 6.34
N ASN A 154 -14.74 15.63 7.11
CA ASN A 154 -14.94 14.92 8.37
C ASN A 154 -15.13 13.41 8.15
N ALA A 155 -16.00 13.02 7.22
CA ALA A 155 -16.25 11.62 6.90
C ALA A 155 -15.01 10.96 6.28
N LEU A 156 -14.28 11.68 5.43
CA LEU A 156 -13.02 11.22 4.85
C LEU A 156 -11.94 11.03 5.93
N ASN A 157 -11.75 12.00 6.84
CA ASN A 157 -10.78 11.90 7.93
C ASN A 157 -11.11 10.75 8.88
N GLU A 158 -12.39 10.54 9.19
CA GLU A 158 -12.82 9.41 10.01
C GLU A 158 -12.52 8.07 9.33
N ARG A 159 -12.93 7.89 8.06
CA ARG A 159 -12.63 6.68 7.29
C ARG A 159 -11.13 6.42 7.22
N LEU A 160 -10.36 7.46 6.90
CA LEU A 160 -8.93 7.36 6.65
C LEU A 160 -8.07 7.34 7.92
N SER A 161 -8.68 7.63 9.08
CA SER A 161 -7.97 7.92 10.34
C SER A 161 -6.92 9.04 10.20
N ALA A 162 -7.19 10.00 9.30
CA ALA A 162 -6.27 11.09 8.99
C ALA A 162 -6.36 12.21 10.03
N LYS A 163 -5.22 12.76 10.42
CA LYS A 163 -5.10 13.78 11.47
C LYS A 163 -4.48 15.06 10.89
N VAL A 164 -4.65 16.17 11.61
CA VAL A 164 -3.96 17.43 11.30
C VAL A 164 -2.46 17.17 11.19
N GLY A 165 -1.84 17.67 10.11
CA GLY A 165 -0.44 17.43 9.77
C GLY A 165 -0.20 16.28 8.79
N ASP A 166 -1.23 15.49 8.46
CA ASP A 166 -1.10 14.40 7.50
C ASP A 166 -1.30 14.86 6.05
N LEU A 167 -0.75 14.08 5.12
CA LEU A 167 -0.98 14.22 3.68
C LEU A 167 -1.80 13.03 3.20
N VAL A 168 -2.95 13.29 2.58
CA VAL A 168 -3.79 12.25 1.97
C VAL A 168 -3.57 12.27 0.46
N LEU A 169 -3.27 11.10 -0.09
CA LEU A 169 -3.00 10.89 -1.51
C LEU A 169 -4.05 9.96 -2.11
N PHE A 170 -4.69 10.37 -3.19
CA PHE A 170 -5.79 9.65 -3.84
C PHE A 170 -5.43 9.25 -5.27
N VAL A 171 -5.81 8.03 -5.64
CA VAL A 171 -5.77 7.56 -7.03
C VAL A 171 -7.17 7.08 -7.41
N ALA A 172 -7.60 7.47 -8.60
CA ALA A 172 -8.88 7.10 -9.20
C ALA A 172 -8.61 6.26 -10.46
N GLY A 173 -9.17 5.06 -10.54
CA GLY A 173 -8.97 4.15 -11.66
C GLY A 173 -9.50 2.74 -11.43
N SER A 174 -9.19 1.83 -12.34
CA SER A 174 -9.54 0.42 -12.19
C SER A 174 -8.84 -0.20 -10.98
N PHE A 175 -9.34 -1.33 -10.50
CA PHE A 175 -8.79 -2.06 -9.36
C PHE A 175 -7.27 -2.22 -9.42
N HIS A 176 -6.73 -2.75 -10.51
CA HIS A 176 -5.29 -2.93 -10.66
C HIS A 176 -4.52 -1.61 -10.68
N VAL A 177 -5.05 -0.57 -11.32
CA VAL A 177 -4.39 0.74 -11.37
C VAL A 177 -4.29 1.35 -9.97
N VAL A 178 -5.36 1.32 -9.17
CA VAL A 178 -5.33 1.88 -7.82
C VAL A 178 -4.42 1.06 -6.90
N CYS A 179 -4.46 -0.27 -6.99
CA CYS A 179 -3.63 -1.18 -6.21
C CYS A 179 -2.15 -0.97 -6.52
N ASP A 180 -1.73 -1.10 -7.78
CA ASP A 180 -0.31 -0.97 -8.15
C ASP A 180 0.20 0.44 -7.82
N SER A 181 -0.56 1.46 -8.20
CA SER A 181 -0.13 2.85 -8.01
C SER A 181 0.08 3.21 -6.55
N LEU A 182 -0.89 2.88 -5.68
CA LEU A 182 -0.79 3.17 -4.26
C LEU A 182 0.14 2.21 -3.53
N GLY A 183 0.22 0.94 -3.96
CA GLY A 183 1.10 -0.06 -3.38
C GLY A 183 2.57 0.28 -3.56
N TYR A 184 3.00 0.63 -4.78
CA TYR A 184 4.36 1.09 -5.02
C TYR A 184 4.64 2.46 -4.40
N LEU A 185 3.66 3.36 -4.39
CA LEU A 185 3.81 4.68 -3.80
C LEU A 185 4.00 4.61 -2.28
N ARG A 186 3.22 3.79 -1.59
CA ARG A 186 3.34 3.60 -0.14
C ARG A 186 4.74 3.10 0.21
N GLU A 187 5.25 2.11 -0.53
CA GLU A 187 6.59 1.54 -0.27
C GLU A 187 7.71 2.57 -0.53
N SER A 188 7.58 3.36 -1.60
CA SER A 188 8.53 4.46 -1.88
C SER A 188 8.54 5.50 -0.77
N ILE A 189 7.37 5.89 -0.25
CA ILE A 189 7.25 6.90 0.82
C ILE A 189 7.76 6.33 2.14
N ALA A 190 7.45 5.07 2.45
CA ALA A 190 7.89 4.41 3.68
C ALA A 190 9.42 4.38 3.78
N LYS A 191 10.12 4.11 2.67
CA LYS A 191 11.59 4.18 2.60
C LYS A 191 12.13 5.61 2.81
N GLU A 192 11.47 6.62 2.26
CA GLU A 192 11.89 8.03 2.45
C GLU A 192 11.67 8.53 3.88
N LEU A 193 10.65 8.01 4.56
CA LEU A 193 10.28 8.39 5.91
C LEU A 193 10.87 7.47 6.99
N ASP A 194 11.70 6.50 6.61
CA ASP A 194 12.33 5.53 7.50
C ASP A 194 11.31 4.78 8.38
N LEU A 195 10.17 4.40 7.77
CA LEU A 195 9.08 3.70 8.47
C LEU A 195 9.27 2.19 8.52
N ILE A 196 10.27 1.67 7.80
CA ILE A 196 10.52 0.25 7.64
C ILE A 196 11.60 -0.17 8.63
N ASP A 197 11.24 -0.96 9.63
CA ASP A 197 12.24 -1.58 10.50
C ASP A 197 13.01 -2.67 9.73
N GLU A 198 14.23 -2.35 9.32
CA GLU A 198 15.09 -3.26 8.54
C GLU A 198 15.60 -4.46 9.34
N ASN A 199 15.44 -4.46 10.68
CA ASN A 199 15.77 -5.62 11.52
C ASN A 199 14.58 -6.56 11.72
N LYS A 200 13.38 -6.15 11.30
CA LYS A 200 12.15 -6.93 11.48
C LYS A 200 11.92 -7.83 10.28
N PHE A 201 11.67 -9.10 10.54
CA PHE A 201 11.25 -10.08 9.54
C PHE A 201 9.77 -10.42 9.74
N ASN A 202 8.92 -9.96 8.82
CA ASN A 202 7.50 -10.27 8.82
C ASN A 202 7.18 -11.24 7.68
N TYR A 203 7.20 -12.54 7.98
CA TYR A 203 6.74 -13.57 7.04
C TYR A 203 5.21 -13.62 7.01
N LEU A 204 4.68 -13.99 5.85
CA LEU A 204 3.25 -14.05 5.57
C LEU A 204 3.00 -15.12 4.50
N TRP A 205 1.88 -15.83 4.62
CA TRP A 205 1.27 -16.59 3.53
C TRP A 205 0.18 -15.78 2.85
#